data_AF-A0A9E5UHQ9-F1
#
_entry.id   AF-A0A9E5UHQ9-F1
#
_cell.length_a   1.000
_cell.length_b   1.000
_cell.length_c   1.000
_cell.angle_alpha   90.00
_cell.angle_beta   90.00
_cell.angle_gamma   90.00
#
_symmetry.space_group_name_H-M   'P 1'
#
loop_
_entity.id
_entity.type
_entity.pdbx_description
1 polymer ?
#
loop_
_entity_poly.entity_id
_entity_poly.type
_entity_poly.pdbx_seq_one_letter_code
_entity_poly.pdbx_strand_id
1 'polypeptide(L)'
;LKLSNYGQGTSSSLTASLQTDNPNVLDIDPDSITFSALEPGQSAWGNAQFFINFEELPSSTLGTFILEINDIYNRTWPITLVLTTEQLPPPDSLEFQPESQTSLRLSWAPVTLGSGEEIRYDVYRRPEGSGSFQKINTLPVANSTRFFDENLTGNQNYEYRVRAVDPSGRISGYISTLVGWGTVPLQSGFPQYANDYRIGLEGDAVAFDFNGGDKEIIAPGNNGQLIIYHSDGSVYHQFSGLEGNLMTPAFGNVDNDQNIEMLVPCYKNGADGNKIYIFDCATLNREYTLIHPNRYSVNNVALADINGNGKMEIFATGFGGNNPDDSVKTKSKLFAWEYGVFGDGTSGFSLYASRVFEETPYLLNPPAIHDLDNTGAPEIALGVKNDLLVLNSQTLQTLSSYTCGEGVISCQTSFGDLDNDGEYDLVFTTDGDSTIDNTLWVLKYSDIPDSYNL
;
A
#
# COMPACT_ATOMS: atom_id res chain seq x y z
N LEU A 1 24.16 -0.96 43.79
CA LEU A 1 24.80 -0.42 42.56
C LEU A 1 25.20 -1.58 41.66
N LYS A 2 24.93 -1.52 40.34
CA LYS A 2 25.35 -2.54 39.36
C LYS A 2 26.34 -1.91 38.39
N LEU A 3 27.50 -2.53 38.21
CA LEU A 3 28.52 -2.09 37.28
C LEU A 3 28.63 -3.08 36.11
N SER A 4 28.83 -2.58 34.89
CA SER A 4 28.98 -3.40 33.69
C SER A 4 30.24 -3.00 32.94
N ASN A 5 31.04 -3.98 32.51
CA ASN A 5 32.26 -3.74 31.75
C ASN A 5 31.99 -3.87 30.25
N TYR A 6 31.95 -2.73 29.55
CA TYR A 6 31.81 -2.67 28.10
C TYR A 6 33.15 -2.50 27.37
N GLY A 7 34.26 -2.53 28.10
CA GLY A 7 35.61 -2.48 27.54
C GLY A 7 36.09 -3.85 27.03
N GLN A 8 37.31 -3.88 26.51
CA GLN A 8 37.95 -5.09 25.96
C GLN A 8 38.89 -5.78 26.96
N GLY A 9 39.12 -5.19 28.13
CA GLY A 9 40.00 -5.75 29.18
C GLY A 9 39.26 -6.04 30.47
N THR A 10 39.81 -6.94 31.28
CA THR A 10 39.28 -7.26 32.62
C THR A 10 39.47 -6.08 33.57
N SER A 11 38.40 -5.68 34.25
CA SER A 11 38.44 -4.66 35.31
C SER A 11 38.54 -5.35 36.66
N SER A 12 39.52 -4.96 37.50
CA SER A 12 39.79 -5.60 38.79
C SER A 12 39.86 -4.59 39.95
N SER A 13 39.54 -5.09 41.15
CA SER A 13 39.41 -4.35 42.43
C SER A 13 38.73 -3.00 42.27
N LEU A 14 37.54 -3.02 41.68
CA LEU A 14 36.73 -1.83 41.48
C LEU A 14 36.09 -1.43 42.81
N THR A 15 36.18 -0.15 43.14
CA THR A 15 35.52 0.44 44.31
C THR A 15 34.70 1.64 43.90
N ALA A 16 33.50 1.77 44.43
CA ALA A 16 32.67 2.96 44.29
C ALA A 16 32.67 3.74 45.61
N SER A 17 32.77 5.06 45.55
CA SER A 17 32.50 5.98 46.67
C SER A 17 31.47 7.02 46.22
N LEU A 18 30.61 7.46 47.14
CA LEU A 18 29.59 8.46 46.87
C LEU A 18 29.85 9.69 47.75
N GLN A 19 29.88 10.87 47.13
CA GLN A 19 30.17 12.14 47.81
C GLN A 19 29.12 13.19 47.47
N THR A 20 28.93 14.17 48.35
CA THR A 20 28.02 15.31 48.13
C THR A 20 28.51 16.53 48.90
N ASP A 21 28.18 17.72 48.40
CA ASP A 21 28.35 19.00 49.10
C ASP A 21 27.07 19.47 49.81
N ASN A 22 26.01 18.65 49.80
CA ASN A 22 24.75 19.00 50.44
C ASN A 22 24.91 19.04 51.98
N PRO A 23 24.77 20.21 52.63
CA PRO A 23 24.97 20.35 54.06
C PRO A 23 23.94 19.59 54.92
N ASN A 24 22.81 19.16 54.34
CA ASN A 24 21.77 18.43 55.05
C ASN A 24 22.05 16.91 55.13
N VAL A 25 23.09 16.42 54.45
CA VAL A 25 23.50 15.01 54.53
C VAL A 25 24.41 14.83 55.74
N LEU A 26 24.00 13.97 56.67
CA LEU A 26 24.74 13.68 57.91
C LEU A 26 25.90 12.71 57.65
N ASP A 27 25.62 11.62 56.94
CA ASP A 27 26.58 10.58 56.57
C ASP A 27 26.08 9.72 55.40
N ILE A 28 27.03 9.04 54.75
CA ILE A 28 26.79 8.05 53.70
C ILE A 28 27.47 6.76 54.13
N ASP A 29 26.69 5.70 54.36
CA ASP A 29 27.18 4.39 54.83
C ASP A 29 26.87 3.30 53.79
N PRO A 30 27.84 2.45 53.37
CA PRO A 30 29.26 2.50 53.69
C PRO A 30 30.00 3.59 52.90
N ASP A 31 31.20 3.98 53.36
CA ASP A 31 32.09 4.92 52.65
C ASP A 31 32.45 4.44 51.24
N SER A 32 32.49 3.12 51.04
CA SER A 32 32.75 2.52 49.72
C SER A 32 32.08 1.17 49.52
N ILE A 33 31.78 0.87 48.25
CA ILE A 33 31.25 -0.41 47.77
C ILE A 33 32.30 -1.07 46.88
N THR A 34 32.53 -2.37 47.05
CA THR A 34 33.49 -3.13 46.23
C THR A 34 32.78 -4.03 45.23
N PHE A 35 33.44 -4.32 44.11
CA PHE A 35 32.96 -5.23 43.08
C PHE A 35 33.98 -6.34 42.81
N SER A 36 33.48 -7.51 42.44
CA SER A 36 34.33 -8.57 41.87
C SER A 36 34.96 -8.11 40.55
N ALA A 37 36.01 -8.81 40.11
CA ALA A 37 36.56 -8.60 38.79
C ALA A 37 35.48 -8.82 37.70
N LEU A 38 35.50 -7.97 36.68
CA LEU A 38 34.55 -7.96 35.58
C LEU A 38 35.28 -8.20 34.27
N GLU A 39 35.06 -9.35 33.65
CA GLU A 39 35.47 -9.62 32.28
C GLU A 39 34.68 -8.75 31.28
N PRO A 40 35.18 -8.55 30.05
CA PRO A 40 34.43 -7.89 28.98
C PRO A 40 33.01 -8.46 28.82
N GLY A 41 32.02 -7.57 28.79
CA GLY A 41 30.60 -7.91 28.64
C GLY A 41 29.90 -8.37 29.92
N GLN A 42 30.60 -8.52 31.04
CA GLN A 42 30.00 -8.93 32.31
C GLN A 42 29.44 -7.74 33.10
N SER A 43 28.48 -8.03 33.96
CA SER A 43 27.99 -7.11 34.97
C SER A 43 27.98 -7.77 36.34
N ALA A 44 28.27 -6.99 37.39
CA ALA A 44 28.17 -7.44 38.77
C ALA A 44 27.48 -6.40 39.64
N TRP A 45 26.78 -6.89 40.64
CA TRP A 45 26.33 -6.06 41.76
C TRP A 45 27.49 -5.83 42.72
N GLY A 46 27.56 -4.63 43.28
CA GLY A 46 28.45 -4.35 44.39
C GLY A 46 28.08 -5.17 45.62
N ASN A 47 29.02 -5.29 46.55
CA ASN A 47 28.83 -6.03 47.80
C ASN A 47 27.81 -5.40 48.78
N ALA A 48 27.42 -4.15 48.55
CA ALA A 48 26.50 -3.39 49.40
C ALA A 48 25.69 -2.34 48.60
N GLN A 49 24.91 -1.53 49.32
CA GLN A 49 24.21 -0.34 48.82
C GLN A 49 24.58 0.86 49.71
N PHE A 50 24.60 2.07 49.13
CA PHE A 50 24.77 3.29 49.91
C PHE A 50 23.45 3.68 50.58
N PHE A 51 23.52 3.98 51.87
CA PHE A 51 22.48 4.62 52.66
C PHE A 51 22.90 6.07 52.89
N ILE A 52 22.03 7.01 52.52
CA ILE A 52 22.28 8.45 52.67
C ILE A 52 21.37 8.93 53.79
N ASN A 53 21.95 9.36 54.90
CA ASN A 53 21.21 9.84 56.06
C ASN A 53 21.12 11.37 56.01
N PHE A 54 19.93 11.89 56.24
CA PHE A 54 19.64 13.34 56.22
C PHE A 54 19.25 13.82 57.61
N GLU A 55 19.59 15.07 57.94
CA GLU A 55 19.09 15.74 59.14
C GLU A 55 17.58 16.00 59.03
N GLU A 56 17.14 16.46 57.86
CA GLU A 56 15.73 16.58 57.47
C GLU A 56 15.61 16.26 55.98
N LEU A 57 14.61 15.46 55.59
CA LEU A 57 14.41 15.07 54.19
C LEU A 57 13.88 16.26 53.37
N PRO A 58 14.58 16.70 52.31
CA PRO A 58 14.10 17.74 51.41
C PRO A 58 12.79 17.34 50.72
N SER A 59 11.91 18.31 50.45
CA SER A 59 10.59 18.05 49.85
C SER A 59 10.62 17.69 48.35
N SER A 60 11.72 17.99 47.65
CA SER A 60 11.87 17.71 46.22
C SER A 60 13.28 17.19 45.90
N THR A 61 14.27 18.07 45.82
CA THR A 61 15.63 17.69 45.44
C THR A 61 16.47 17.31 46.66
N LEU A 62 16.98 16.08 46.68
CA LEU A 62 17.86 15.55 47.72
C LEU A 62 19.31 16.05 47.58
N GLY A 63 19.69 16.56 46.41
CA GLY A 63 21.00 17.18 46.15
C GLY A 63 21.74 16.53 45.00
N THR A 64 22.92 17.08 44.71
CA THR A 64 23.86 16.54 43.72
C THR A 64 24.87 15.66 44.44
N PHE A 65 25.08 14.47 43.90
CA PHE A 65 26.04 13.49 44.40
C PHE A 65 27.02 13.16 43.29
N ILE A 66 28.27 12.85 43.66
CA ILE A 66 29.30 12.37 42.74
C ILE A 66 29.61 10.94 43.14
N LEU A 67 29.25 10.00 42.26
CA LEU A 67 29.64 8.60 42.36
C LEU A 67 30.97 8.43 41.65
N GLU A 68 32.03 8.15 42.38
CA GLU A 68 33.36 7.92 41.84
C GLU A 68 33.64 6.41 41.80
N ILE A 69 33.85 5.87 40.60
CA ILE A 69 34.35 4.51 40.43
C ILE A 69 35.87 4.57 40.30
N ASN A 70 36.58 3.76 41.07
CA ASN A 70 38.03 3.68 41.11
C ASN A 70 38.49 2.25 40.80
N ASP A 71 39.64 2.09 40.15
CA ASP A 71 40.29 0.80 39.95
C ASP A 71 41.67 0.71 40.66
N ILE A 72 42.34 -0.44 40.54
CA ILE A 72 43.68 -0.66 41.10
C ILE A 72 44.77 0.30 40.61
N TYR A 73 44.53 1.00 39.49
CA TYR A 73 45.47 1.94 38.90
C TYR A 73 45.15 3.40 39.27
N ASN A 74 44.22 3.62 40.22
CA ASN A 74 43.70 4.93 40.61
C ASN A 74 43.06 5.71 39.45
N ARG A 75 42.56 5.02 38.42
CA ARG A 75 41.74 5.66 37.40
C ARG A 75 40.36 5.90 38.00
N THR A 76 39.89 7.14 37.87
CA THR A 76 38.62 7.57 38.45
C THR A 76 37.61 7.85 37.33
N TRP A 77 36.37 7.39 37.52
CA TRP A 77 35.24 7.71 36.66
C TRP A 77 34.15 8.37 37.50
N PRO A 78 34.08 9.72 37.54
CA PRO A 78 33.05 10.43 38.27
C PRO A 78 31.73 10.42 37.49
N ILE A 79 30.63 10.16 38.20
CA ILE A 79 29.27 10.20 37.67
C ILE A 79 28.46 11.14 38.56
N THR A 80 28.00 12.25 37.97
CA THR A 80 27.11 13.19 38.67
C THR A 80 25.69 12.62 38.70
N LEU A 81 25.14 12.49 39.90
CA LEU A 81 23.79 12.01 40.18
C LEU A 81 22.99 13.14 40.81
N VAL A 82 21.92 13.57 40.15
CA VAL A 82 20.93 14.46 40.77
C VAL A 82 19.85 13.57 41.36
N LEU A 83 19.76 13.54 42.70
CA LEU A 83 18.76 12.76 43.40
C LEU A 83 17.59 13.68 43.80
N THR A 84 16.36 13.24 43.49
CA THR A 84 15.13 13.98 43.78
C THR A 84 13.98 12.99 44.01
N THR A 85 12.97 13.43 44.74
CA THR A 85 11.73 12.70 45.00
C THR A 85 10.71 12.85 43.86
N GLU A 86 10.96 13.73 42.89
CA GLU A 86 10.10 13.92 41.72
C GLU A 86 10.09 12.67 40.82
N GLN A 87 8.89 12.20 40.50
CA GLN A 87 8.68 11.05 39.62
C GLN A 87 8.88 11.46 38.16
N LEU A 88 9.64 10.65 37.42
CA LEU A 88 9.82 10.84 35.99
C LEU A 88 8.49 10.51 35.27
N PRO A 89 7.96 11.42 34.42
CA PRO A 89 6.74 11.13 33.66
C PRO A 89 7.02 10.03 32.61
N PRO A 90 6.03 9.17 32.30
CA PRO A 90 6.17 8.24 31.20
C PRO A 90 6.29 8.98 29.86
N PRO A 91 6.92 8.37 28.84
CA PRO A 91 6.81 8.84 27.47
C PRO A 91 5.33 8.84 27.02
N ASP A 92 5.04 9.56 25.93
CA ASP A 92 3.71 9.56 25.30
C ASP A 92 3.79 9.16 23.81
N SER A 93 2.63 8.91 23.18
CA SER A 93 2.47 8.62 21.75
C SER A 93 3.33 7.48 21.20
N LEU A 94 3.18 6.26 21.73
CA LEU A 94 3.89 5.08 21.18
C LEU A 94 3.26 4.69 19.85
N GLU A 95 4.06 4.66 18.80
CA GLU A 95 3.66 4.27 17.45
C GLU A 95 4.64 3.23 16.90
N PHE A 96 4.21 2.50 15.87
CA PHE A 96 5.06 1.54 15.17
C PHE A 96 4.92 1.65 13.65
N GLN A 97 5.97 1.24 12.94
CA GLN A 97 5.99 1.06 11.50
C GLN A 97 6.62 -0.30 11.18
N PRO A 98 5.91 -1.22 10.50
CA PRO A 98 6.50 -2.44 9.97
C PRO A 98 7.61 -2.12 8.96
N GLU A 99 8.72 -2.85 9.03
CA GLU A 99 9.89 -2.63 8.16
C GLU A 99 10.20 -3.89 7.33
N SER A 100 9.92 -5.07 7.87
CA SER A 100 9.89 -6.34 7.16
C SER A 100 9.00 -7.33 7.91
N GLN A 101 8.92 -8.59 7.45
CA GLN A 101 8.22 -9.65 8.17
C GLN A 101 8.85 -9.92 9.55
N THR A 102 10.13 -9.61 9.72
CA THR A 102 10.92 -9.95 10.91
C THR A 102 11.43 -8.71 11.64
N SER A 103 10.96 -7.51 11.29
CA SER A 103 11.38 -6.26 11.94
C SER A 103 10.33 -5.16 11.89
N LEU A 104 10.36 -4.28 12.90
CA LEU A 104 9.59 -3.04 12.94
C LEU A 104 10.35 -1.92 13.62
N ARG A 105 9.94 -0.69 13.39
CA ARG A 105 10.42 0.50 14.09
C ARG A 105 9.35 1.01 15.05
N LEU A 106 9.72 1.20 16.31
CA LEU A 106 8.94 1.93 17.31
C LEU A 106 9.37 3.40 17.33
N SER A 107 8.42 4.30 17.57
CA SER A 107 8.66 5.73 17.81
C SER A 107 7.79 6.24 18.95
N TRP A 108 8.27 7.21 19.73
CA TRP A 108 7.50 7.84 20.80
C TRP A 108 7.84 9.33 20.96
N ALA A 109 7.02 10.06 21.70
CA ALA A 109 7.28 11.46 22.05
C ALA A 109 8.37 11.55 23.14
N PRO A 110 9.34 12.48 23.02
CA PRO A 110 10.38 12.65 24.02
C PRO A 110 9.81 13.17 25.35
N VAL A 111 10.28 12.61 26.46
CA VAL A 111 10.09 13.21 27.78
C VAL A 111 11.02 14.42 27.89
N THR A 112 10.45 15.59 28.14
CA THR A 112 11.19 16.84 28.35
C THR A 112 11.04 17.29 29.79
N LEU A 113 12.16 17.46 30.48
CA LEU A 113 12.20 18.04 31.83
C LEU A 113 12.66 19.50 31.74
N GLY A 114 12.15 20.35 32.63
CA GLY A 114 12.57 21.76 32.71
C GLY A 114 14.06 21.93 33.09
N SER A 115 14.67 20.89 33.66
CA SER A 115 16.09 20.84 34.04
C SER A 115 17.06 20.65 32.87
N GLY A 116 16.57 20.23 31.68
CA GLY A 116 17.41 19.94 30.51
C GLY A 116 18.23 18.65 30.61
N GLU A 117 17.90 17.77 31.56
CA GLU A 117 18.56 16.47 31.74
C GLU A 117 18.33 15.53 30.55
N GLU A 118 19.35 14.73 30.21
CA GLU A 118 19.26 13.72 29.15
C GLU A 118 18.34 12.57 29.57
N ILE A 119 17.23 12.36 28.86
CA ILE A 119 16.35 11.22 29.09
C ILE A 119 16.62 10.11 28.08
N ARG A 120 16.71 8.88 28.61
CA ARG A 120 16.90 7.65 27.84
C ARG A 120 15.69 6.73 27.99
N TYR A 121 15.64 5.64 27.22
CA TYR A 121 14.44 4.79 27.19
C TYR A 121 14.73 3.29 27.26
N ASP A 122 14.03 2.59 28.14
CA ASP A 122 13.98 1.14 28.14
C ASP A 122 12.77 0.66 27.32
N VAL A 123 13.02 -0.25 26.39
CA VAL A 123 12.00 -0.82 25.50
C VAL A 123 11.74 -2.26 25.91
N TYR A 124 10.45 -2.61 25.99
CA TYR A 124 9.99 -3.92 26.39
C TYR A 124 9.06 -4.50 25.33
N ARG A 125 9.15 -5.82 25.14
CA ARG A 125 8.32 -6.60 24.23
C ARG A 125 7.85 -7.89 24.86
N ARG A 126 6.71 -8.39 24.40
CA ARG A 126 6.30 -9.79 24.52
C ARG A 126 5.47 -10.19 23.29
N PRO A 127 5.39 -11.48 22.92
CA PRO A 127 4.34 -11.94 22.02
C PRO A 127 2.96 -11.59 22.58
N GLU A 128 2.03 -11.18 21.73
CA GLU A 128 0.67 -10.82 22.14
C GLU A 128 0.02 -11.97 22.93
N GLY A 129 -0.57 -11.65 24.09
CA GLY A 129 -1.25 -12.62 24.95
C GLY A 129 -0.30 -13.56 25.73
N SER A 130 1.02 -13.41 25.58
CA SER A 130 1.98 -14.12 26.41
C SER A 130 2.14 -13.48 27.80
N GLY A 131 2.94 -14.12 28.67
CA GLY A 131 3.13 -13.73 30.06
C GLY A 131 3.86 -12.39 30.24
N SER A 132 5.11 -12.44 30.71
CA SER A 132 5.84 -11.24 31.13
C SER A 132 6.57 -10.55 29.99
N PHE A 133 6.57 -9.22 30.02
CA PHE A 133 7.40 -8.39 29.15
C PHE A 133 8.90 -8.63 29.42
N GLN A 134 9.68 -8.67 28.35
CA GLN A 134 11.14 -8.71 28.39
C GLN A 134 11.71 -7.39 27.89
N LYS A 135 12.77 -6.90 28.53
CA LYS A 135 13.53 -5.76 28.02
C LYS A 135 14.33 -6.19 26.80
N ILE A 136 14.21 -5.48 25.69
CA ILE A 136 14.81 -5.88 24.40
C ILE A 136 16.03 -5.05 24.01
N ASN A 137 16.27 -3.90 24.65
CA ASN A 137 17.48 -3.13 24.47
C ASN A 137 18.48 -3.38 25.60
N THR A 138 19.75 -3.64 25.26
CA THR A 138 20.82 -3.85 26.26
C THR A 138 21.12 -2.56 27.03
N LEU A 139 21.22 -1.44 26.32
CA LEU A 139 21.39 -0.10 26.89
C LEU A 139 20.14 0.75 26.62
N PRO A 140 19.73 1.61 27.57
CA PRO A 140 18.68 2.60 27.32
C PRO A 140 18.95 3.38 26.03
N VAL A 141 17.93 3.55 25.19
CA VAL A 141 18.02 4.34 23.96
C VAL A 141 18.32 5.79 24.34
N ALA A 142 19.44 6.33 23.87
CA ALA A 142 19.91 7.69 24.14
C ALA A 142 19.87 8.54 22.87
N ASN A 143 19.65 9.85 23.01
CA ASN A 143 19.63 10.83 21.90
C ASN A 143 18.67 10.47 20.73
N SER A 144 17.66 9.65 21.00
CA SER A 144 16.68 9.19 20.02
C SER A 144 15.40 8.78 20.75
N THR A 145 14.26 8.95 20.08
CA THR A 145 12.96 8.42 20.51
C THR A 145 12.44 7.34 19.56
N ARG A 146 13.38 6.59 18.97
CA ARG A 146 13.11 5.50 18.04
C ARG A 146 13.89 4.25 18.43
N PHE A 147 13.28 3.09 18.24
CA PHE A 147 13.92 1.80 18.44
C PHE A 147 13.59 0.85 17.27
N PHE A 148 14.61 0.22 16.70
CA PHE A 148 14.43 -0.78 15.65
C PHE A 148 14.49 -2.16 16.29
N ASP A 149 13.39 -2.89 16.20
CA ASP A 149 13.26 -4.23 16.74
C ASP A 149 13.39 -5.27 15.63
N GLU A 150 14.38 -6.16 15.76
CA GLU A 150 14.75 -7.17 14.78
C GLU A 150 14.47 -8.59 15.29
N ASN A 151 14.55 -9.56 14.38
CA ASN A 151 14.40 -10.99 14.68
C ASN A 151 13.01 -11.35 15.24
N LEU A 152 11.97 -10.66 14.75
CA LEU A 152 10.59 -11.05 15.00
C LEU A 152 10.28 -12.37 14.28
N THR A 153 9.36 -13.13 14.85
CA THR A 153 8.71 -14.22 14.14
C THR A 153 7.64 -13.61 13.24
N GLY A 154 7.67 -13.93 11.94
CA GLY A 154 6.64 -13.47 11.00
C GLY A 154 5.24 -13.97 11.37
N ASN A 155 4.21 -13.24 10.95
CA ASN A 155 2.81 -13.55 11.24
C ASN A 155 2.47 -13.67 12.74
N GLN A 156 3.17 -12.90 13.58
CA GLN A 156 2.96 -12.84 15.02
C GLN A 156 2.86 -11.38 15.46
N ASN A 157 1.84 -11.08 16.27
CA ASN A 157 1.69 -9.80 16.93
C ASN A 157 2.55 -9.74 18.20
N TYR A 158 3.06 -8.55 18.50
CA TYR A 158 3.86 -8.27 19.68
C TYR A 158 3.28 -7.07 20.42
N GLU A 159 3.29 -7.14 21.75
CA GLU A 159 2.94 -6.03 22.62
C GLU A 159 4.22 -5.33 23.07
N TYR A 160 4.21 -4.00 22.99
CA TYR A 160 5.33 -3.13 23.31
C TYR A 160 4.97 -2.11 24.38
N ARG A 161 5.96 -1.77 25.19
CA ARG A 161 5.89 -0.62 26.09
C ARG A 161 7.27 -0.04 26.32
N VAL A 162 7.32 1.26 26.49
CA VAL A 162 8.53 2.04 26.72
C VAL A 162 8.41 2.77 28.07
N ARG A 163 9.54 2.95 28.75
CA ARG A 163 9.63 3.84 29.91
C ARG A 163 10.88 4.70 29.81
N ALA A 164 10.82 5.88 30.38
CA ALA A 164 11.94 6.78 30.49
C ALA A 164 12.87 6.33 31.63
N VAL A 165 14.16 6.60 31.45
CA VAL A 165 15.25 6.36 32.39
C VAL A 165 16.16 7.58 32.36
N ASP A 166 16.43 8.19 33.50
CA ASP A 166 17.39 9.29 33.59
C ASP A 166 18.82 8.79 33.89
N PRO A 167 19.85 9.65 33.84
CA PRO A 167 21.24 9.25 34.10
C PRO A 167 21.47 8.79 35.55
N SER A 168 20.63 9.26 36.50
CA SER A 168 20.64 8.84 37.90
C SER A 168 20.02 7.44 38.12
N GLY A 169 19.41 6.84 37.08
CA GLY A 169 18.77 5.54 37.13
C GLY A 169 17.32 5.58 37.62
N ARG A 170 16.70 6.76 37.77
CA ARG A 170 15.27 6.89 38.01
C ARG A 170 14.52 6.40 36.78
N ILE A 171 13.38 5.75 37.00
CA ILE A 171 12.54 5.22 35.95
C ILE A 171 11.12 5.79 36.04
N SER A 172 10.48 6.00 34.90
CA SER A 172 9.07 6.36 34.85
C SER A 172 8.16 5.13 34.95
N GLY A 173 6.84 5.38 34.99
CA GLY A 173 5.86 4.37 34.58
C GLY A 173 6.02 4.00 33.10
N TYR A 174 5.31 2.97 32.66
CA TYR A 174 5.26 2.63 31.24
C TYR A 174 4.28 3.54 30.50
N ILE A 175 4.62 3.89 29.27
CA ILE A 175 3.63 4.33 28.28
C ILE A 175 2.56 3.24 28.07
N SER A 176 1.41 3.61 27.51
CA SER A 176 0.37 2.65 27.12
C SER A 176 0.94 1.54 26.24
N THR A 177 0.39 0.32 26.40
CA THR A 177 0.84 -0.83 25.61
C THR A 177 0.34 -0.68 24.17
N LEU A 178 1.26 -0.86 23.21
CA LEU A 178 0.98 -0.84 21.78
C LEU A 178 1.10 -2.25 21.22
N VAL A 179 0.14 -2.68 20.41
CA VAL A 179 0.26 -3.90 19.59
C VAL A 179 0.89 -3.54 18.25
N GLY A 180 1.97 -4.23 17.89
CA GLY A 180 2.69 -4.05 16.63
C GLY A 180 3.05 -5.38 15.98
N TRP A 181 3.26 -5.35 14.67
CA TRP A 181 3.56 -6.52 13.84
C TRP A 181 4.52 -6.16 12.70
N GLY A 182 5.19 -7.17 12.13
CA GLY A 182 5.97 -7.02 10.90
C GLY A 182 5.08 -6.93 9.66
N THR A 183 5.65 -6.73 8.48
CA THR A 183 4.88 -6.77 7.21
C THR A 183 4.29 -8.16 7.00
N VAL A 184 3.19 -8.24 6.25
CA VAL A 184 2.62 -9.53 5.85
C VAL A 184 3.64 -10.30 5.00
N PRO A 185 3.74 -11.63 5.15
CA PRO A 185 4.62 -12.41 4.29
C PRO A 185 4.21 -12.29 2.83
N LEU A 186 5.17 -11.96 1.98
CA LEU A 186 4.97 -12.04 0.54
C LEU A 186 4.79 -13.50 0.14
N GLN A 187 3.90 -13.75 -0.82
CA GLN A 187 3.75 -15.07 -1.40
C GLN A 187 5.09 -15.51 -2.01
N SER A 188 5.41 -16.80 -1.88
CA SER A 188 6.65 -17.36 -2.42
C SER A 188 6.79 -16.98 -3.89
N GLY A 189 7.98 -16.52 -4.28
CA GLY A 189 8.26 -16.04 -5.62
C GLY A 189 7.88 -14.58 -5.88
N PHE A 190 7.29 -13.84 -4.94
CA PHE A 190 7.01 -12.41 -5.11
C PHE A 190 7.87 -11.53 -4.19
N PRO A 191 8.22 -10.30 -4.60
CA PRO A 191 7.82 -9.63 -5.85
C PRO A 191 8.60 -10.15 -7.06
N GLN A 192 7.96 -10.12 -8.22
CA GLN A 192 8.60 -10.42 -9.50
C GLN A 192 9.22 -9.15 -10.08
N TYR A 193 10.51 -9.22 -10.41
CA TYR A 193 11.22 -8.16 -11.10
C TYR A 193 11.43 -8.58 -12.55
N ALA A 194 10.54 -8.15 -13.44
CA ALA A 194 10.86 -8.23 -14.86
C ALA A 194 11.88 -7.15 -15.20
N ASN A 195 13.00 -7.58 -15.77
CA ASN A 195 14.06 -6.69 -16.22
C ASN A 195 13.48 -5.64 -17.19
N ASP A 196 13.97 -4.39 -17.12
CA ASP A 196 13.57 -3.22 -17.92
C ASP A 196 12.30 -2.43 -17.50
N TYR A 197 11.96 -2.31 -16.20
CA TYR A 197 11.00 -1.30 -15.69
C TYR A 197 9.61 -1.26 -16.40
N ARG A 198 9.07 -2.39 -16.90
CA ARG A 198 7.94 -2.34 -17.86
C ARG A 198 6.68 -3.10 -17.48
N ILE A 199 6.64 -3.95 -16.46
CA ILE A 199 5.39 -4.59 -16.03
C ILE A 199 4.54 -3.63 -15.19
N GLY A 200 3.23 -3.60 -15.46
CA GLY A 200 2.23 -2.97 -14.58
C GLY A 200 2.23 -1.44 -14.54
N LEU A 201 2.60 -0.78 -15.66
CA LEU A 201 2.66 0.68 -15.71
C LEU A 201 1.35 1.34 -16.16
N GLU A 202 0.55 0.69 -17.01
CA GLU A 202 -0.67 1.28 -17.58
C GLU A 202 -1.89 0.35 -17.48
N GLY A 203 -1.71 -0.96 -17.62
CA GLY A 203 -2.75 -1.97 -17.38
C GLY A 203 -2.67 -2.63 -16.01
N ASP A 204 -3.81 -3.10 -15.51
CA ASP A 204 -3.91 -3.87 -14.28
C ASP A 204 -3.51 -5.32 -14.50
N ALA A 205 -2.89 -5.93 -13.48
CA ALA A 205 -2.68 -7.37 -13.45
C ALA A 205 -4.01 -8.08 -13.15
N VAL A 206 -4.28 -9.16 -13.87
CA VAL A 206 -5.52 -9.94 -13.74
C VAL A 206 -5.20 -11.39 -13.42
N ALA A 207 -6.13 -12.09 -12.77
CA ALA A 207 -5.99 -13.50 -12.44
C ALA A 207 -6.98 -14.35 -13.25
N PHE A 208 -6.47 -15.31 -14.01
CA PHE A 208 -7.27 -16.20 -14.85
C PHE A 208 -6.76 -17.64 -14.70
N ASP A 209 -7.67 -18.61 -14.76
CA ASP A 209 -7.30 -20.02 -14.70
C ASP A 209 -7.22 -20.57 -16.13
N PHE A 210 -6.00 -20.83 -16.61
CA PHE A 210 -5.78 -21.33 -17.97
C PHE A 210 -5.81 -22.87 -18.04
N ASN A 211 -5.69 -23.57 -16.92
CA ASN A 211 -5.37 -25.00 -16.90
C ASN A 211 -6.29 -25.85 -16.00
N GLY A 212 -7.31 -25.25 -15.39
CA GLY A 212 -8.24 -25.91 -14.46
C GLY A 212 -7.66 -26.07 -13.05
N GLY A 213 -6.64 -25.29 -12.70
CA GLY A 213 -5.86 -25.39 -11.47
C GLY A 213 -5.89 -24.11 -10.64
N ASP A 214 -4.74 -23.75 -10.06
CA ASP A 214 -4.58 -22.44 -9.42
C ASP A 214 -4.62 -21.35 -10.50
N LYS A 215 -5.20 -20.19 -10.19
CA LYS A 215 -5.20 -19.05 -11.12
C LYS A 215 -3.78 -18.58 -11.39
N GLU A 216 -3.47 -18.36 -12.66
CA GLU A 216 -2.29 -17.64 -13.10
C GLU A 216 -2.52 -16.12 -13.06
N ILE A 217 -1.41 -15.38 -12.98
CA ILE A 217 -1.39 -13.92 -12.94
C ILE A 217 -0.90 -13.40 -14.29
N ILE A 218 -1.77 -12.70 -15.01
CA ILE A 218 -1.42 -12.03 -16.26
C ILE A 218 -0.98 -10.61 -15.93
N ALA A 219 0.25 -10.29 -16.31
CA ALA A 219 0.88 -9.01 -16.04
C ALA A 219 1.17 -8.29 -17.36
N PRO A 220 0.28 -7.38 -17.81
CA PRO A 220 0.55 -6.54 -18.97
C PRO A 220 1.62 -5.50 -18.63
N GLY A 221 2.31 -5.04 -19.67
CA GLY A 221 3.42 -4.11 -19.53
C GLY A 221 3.69 -3.31 -20.79
N ASN A 222 4.70 -2.45 -20.69
CA ASN A 222 5.08 -1.51 -21.74
C ASN A 222 5.98 -2.16 -22.78
N ASN A 223 5.92 -1.64 -24.01
CA ASN A 223 6.68 -2.12 -25.17
C ASN A 223 6.40 -3.61 -25.52
N GLY A 224 5.14 -4.04 -25.41
CA GLY A 224 4.69 -5.36 -25.79
C GLY A 224 5.04 -6.46 -24.78
N GLN A 225 5.41 -6.10 -23.55
CA GLN A 225 5.71 -7.09 -22.53
C GLN A 225 4.41 -7.62 -21.94
N LEU A 226 4.10 -8.89 -22.19
CA LEU A 226 3.01 -9.63 -21.54
C LEU A 226 3.58 -10.91 -20.97
N ILE A 227 3.51 -11.05 -19.65
CA ILE A 227 4.00 -12.23 -18.93
C ILE A 227 2.85 -12.81 -18.11
N ILE A 228 2.71 -14.13 -18.16
CA ILE A 228 1.82 -14.89 -17.30
C ILE A 228 2.70 -15.61 -16.27
N TYR A 229 2.38 -15.44 -14.99
CA TYR A 229 3.05 -16.11 -13.88
C TYR A 229 2.13 -17.16 -13.28
N HIS A 230 2.71 -18.26 -12.83
CA HIS A 230 2.05 -19.13 -11.86
C HIS A 230 1.86 -18.41 -10.52
N SER A 231 1.00 -18.96 -9.67
CA SER A 231 0.76 -18.49 -8.30
C SER A 231 2.02 -18.53 -7.41
N ASP A 232 3.07 -19.27 -7.80
CA ASP A 232 4.37 -19.35 -7.11
C ASP A 232 5.42 -18.39 -7.67
N GLY A 233 5.04 -17.51 -8.61
CA GLY A 233 5.91 -16.52 -9.25
C GLY A 233 6.79 -17.07 -10.37
N SER A 234 6.78 -18.37 -10.68
CA SER A 234 7.47 -18.88 -11.88
C SER A 234 6.73 -18.44 -13.15
N VAL A 235 7.46 -18.27 -14.26
CA VAL A 235 6.87 -17.83 -15.53
C VAL A 235 6.11 -18.99 -16.17
N TYR A 236 4.79 -18.83 -16.34
CA TYR A 236 3.94 -19.75 -17.09
C TYR A 236 4.09 -19.54 -18.60
N HIS A 237 4.01 -18.28 -19.04
CA HIS A 237 4.15 -17.93 -20.45
C HIS A 237 4.69 -16.51 -20.62
N GLN A 238 5.40 -16.25 -21.72
CA GLN A 238 5.82 -14.91 -22.11
C GLN A 238 5.60 -14.73 -23.60
N PHE A 239 4.78 -13.74 -23.95
CA PHE A 239 4.45 -13.46 -25.35
C PHE A 239 5.59 -12.68 -26.03
N SER A 240 5.72 -12.86 -27.35
CA SER A 240 6.70 -12.16 -28.17
C SER A 240 6.04 -11.52 -29.39
N GLY A 241 6.70 -10.52 -29.98
CA GLY A 241 6.17 -9.85 -31.18
C GLY A 241 4.92 -9.00 -30.92
N LEU A 242 4.71 -8.57 -29.67
CA LEU A 242 3.76 -7.53 -29.32
C LEU A 242 4.47 -6.18 -29.30
N GLU A 243 3.69 -5.12 -29.35
CA GLU A 243 4.18 -3.75 -29.37
C GLU A 243 3.32 -2.88 -28.46
N GLY A 244 3.79 -1.66 -28.16
CA GLY A 244 3.04 -0.65 -27.41
C GLY A 244 2.86 -0.96 -25.93
N ASN A 245 2.08 -0.13 -25.24
CA ASN A 245 1.76 -0.31 -23.84
C ASN A 245 0.49 -1.12 -23.72
N LEU A 246 0.60 -2.28 -23.08
CA LEU A 246 -0.50 -3.22 -22.94
C LEU A 246 -1.38 -2.81 -21.76
N MET A 247 -2.69 -2.83 -21.99
CA MET A 247 -3.72 -2.48 -21.02
C MET A 247 -4.30 -3.71 -20.34
N THR A 248 -5.23 -3.50 -19.41
CA THR A 248 -5.92 -4.58 -18.68
C THR A 248 -6.58 -5.56 -19.66
N PRO A 249 -6.22 -6.87 -19.61
CA PRO A 249 -6.85 -7.87 -20.45
C PRO A 249 -8.33 -8.10 -20.11
N ALA A 250 -9.14 -8.35 -21.13
CA ALA A 250 -10.52 -8.82 -21.00
C ALA A 250 -10.64 -10.28 -21.48
N PHE A 251 -11.63 -11.01 -20.97
CA PHE A 251 -11.80 -12.44 -21.26
C PHE A 251 -13.22 -12.77 -21.69
N GLY A 252 -13.37 -13.51 -22.78
CA GLY A 252 -14.67 -13.99 -23.26
C GLY A 252 -14.55 -14.77 -24.56
N ASN A 253 -15.53 -15.62 -24.84
CA ASN A 253 -15.66 -16.31 -26.13
C ASN A 253 -16.17 -15.31 -27.17
N VAL A 254 -15.30 -14.88 -28.09
CA VAL A 254 -15.59 -13.87 -29.11
C VAL A 254 -15.75 -14.48 -30.51
N ASP A 255 -15.33 -15.72 -30.74
CA ASP A 255 -15.32 -16.32 -32.08
C ASP A 255 -16.09 -17.66 -32.24
N ASN A 256 -16.74 -18.12 -31.17
CA ASN A 256 -17.62 -19.30 -31.10
C ASN A 256 -16.92 -20.66 -31.22
N ASP A 257 -15.63 -20.73 -30.92
CA ASP A 257 -14.92 -22.01 -30.86
C ASP A 257 -15.09 -22.75 -29.50
N GLN A 258 -15.81 -22.13 -28.55
CA GLN A 258 -16.06 -22.54 -27.16
C GLN A 258 -14.88 -22.37 -26.19
N ASN A 259 -13.72 -21.96 -26.69
CA ASN A 259 -12.63 -21.51 -25.85
C ASN A 259 -12.93 -20.09 -25.38
N ILE A 260 -12.13 -19.64 -24.41
CA ILE A 260 -12.17 -18.28 -23.92
C ILE A 260 -10.97 -17.57 -24.51
N GLU A 261 -11.16 -16.38 -25.04
CA GLU A 261 -10.07 -15.58 -25.57
C GLU A 261 -9.68 -14.51 -24.56
N MET A 262 -8.38 -14.22 -24.50
CA MET A 262 -7.82 -13.08 -23.82
C MET A 262 -7.60 -11.94 -24.82
N LEU A 263 -8.31 -10.84 -24.63
CA LEU A 263 -8.18 -9.63 -25.42
C LEU A 263 -7.28 -8.65 -24.67
N VAL A 264 -6.15 -8.27 -25.29
CA VAL A 264 -5.15 -7.38 -24.72
C VAL A 264 -5.08 -6.10 -25.56
N PRO A 265 -5.71 -5.01 -25.10
CA PRO A 265 -5.63 -3.73 -25.78
C PRO A 265 -4.22 -3.14 -25.65
N CYS A 266 -3.85 -2.33 -26.62
CA CYS A 266 -2.53 -1.76 -26.71
C CYS A 266 -2.59 -0.30 -27.20
N TYR A 267 -1.92 0.57 -26.47
CA TYR A 267 -1.62 1.93 -26.88
C TYR A 267 -0.21 2.04 -27.49
N LYS A 268 -0.11 2.55 -28.72
CA LYS A 268 1.18 2.90 -29.34
C LYS A 268 1.01 4.14 -30.21
N ASN A 269 1.79 5.18 -29.91
CA ASN A 269 1.84 6.39 -30.72
C ASN A 269 2.20 6.10 -32.19
N GLY A 270 1.39 6.60 -33.13
CA GLY A 270 1.61 6.45 -34.57
C GLY A 270 0.33 6.09 -35.33
N ALA A 271 0.34 6.25 -36.66
CA ALA A 271 -0.74 5.70 -37.50
C ALA A 271 -0.73 4.17 -37.35
N ASP A 272 -1.90 3.58 -37.11
CA ASP A 272 -2.12 2.12 -36.96
C ASP A 272 -1.36 1.46 -35.79
N GLY A 273 -0.88 2.25 -34.82
CA GLY A 273 -0.16 1.73 -33.66
C GLY A 273 -1.05 0.98 -32.66
N ASN A 274 -2.31 1.39 -32.54
CA ASN A 274 -3.21 0.87 -31.53
C ASN A 274 -3.90 -0.42 -31.98
N LYS A 275 -3.86 -1.42 -31.11
CA LYS A 275 -4.27 -2.79 -31.43
C LYS A 275 -5.03 -3.41 -30.28
N ILE A 276 -5.86 -4.40 -30.59
CA ILE A 276 -6.36 -5.37 -29.62
C ILE A 276 -5.84 -6.73 -30.08
N TYR A 277 -4.91 -7.31 -29.30
CA TYR A 277 -4.41 -8.65 -29.54
C TYR A 277 -5.38 -9.66 -28.94
N ILE A 278 -5.74 -10.69 -29.68
CA ILE A 278 -6.68 -11.72 -29.23
C ILE A 278 -5.94 -13.05 -29.22
N PHE A 279 -5.89 -13.68 -28.05
CA PHE A 279 -5.23 -14.97 -27.84
C PHE A 279 -6.25 -15.99 -27.33
N ASP A 280 -6.24 -17.17 -27.91
CA ASP A 280 -6.99 -18.30 -27.34
C ASP A 280 -6.34 -18.72 -26.01
N CYS A 281 -7.11 -18.77 -24.92
CA CYS A 281 -6.58 -19.13 -23.60
C CYS A 281 -6.18 -20.60 -23.52
N ALA A 282 -6.77 -21.49 -24.34
CA ALA A 282 -6.43 -22.92 -24.28
C ALA A 282 -5.03 -23.22 -24.83
N THR A 283 -4.61 -22.49 -25.87
CA THR A 283 -3.34 -22.70 -26.57
C THR A 283 -2.33 -21.57 -26.40
N LEU A 284 -2.77 -20.41 -25.92
CA LEU A 284 -2.01 -19.15 -25.82
C LEU A 284 -1.49 -18.66 -27.18
N ASN A 285 -2.07 -19.14 -28.28
CA ASN A 285 -1.73 -18.66 -29.61
C ASN A 285 -2.46 -17.36 -29.89
N ARG A 286 -1.76 -16.43 -30.56
CA ARG A 286 -2.41 -15.22 -31.08
C ARG A 286 -3.22 -15.58 -32.32
N GLU A 287 -4.53 -15.48 -32.22
CA GLU A 287 -5.46 -15.80 -33.31
C GLU A 287 -5.75 -14.58 -34.18
N TYR A 288 -6.00 -13.43 -33.54
CA TYR A 288 -6.36 -12.21 -34.23
C TYR A 288 -5.57 -11.00 -33.72
N THR A 289 -5.56 -9.95 -34.54
CA THR A 289 -5.07 -8.63 -34.16
C THR A 289 -6.01 -7.60 -34.79
N LEU A 290 -6.84 -6.98 -33.96
CA LEU A 290 -7.72 -5.91 -34.42
C LEU A 290 -6.93 -4.61 -34.44
N ILE A 291 -6.89 -3.96 -35.61
CA ILE A 291 -6.36 -2.61 -35.72
C ILE A 291 -7.44 -1.66 -35.21
N HIS A 292 -7.15 -0.95 -34.12
CA HIS A 292 -8.10 0.00 -33.59
C HIS A 292 -8.06 1.29 -34.44
N PRO A 293 -9.20 1.75 -35.00
CA PRO A 293 -9.19 2.84 -35.97
C PRO A 293 -8.81 4.22 -35.41
N ASN A 294 -8.74 4.38 -34.08
CA ASN A 294 -8.36 5.64 -33.46
C ASN A 294 -6.84 5.76 -33.23
N ARG A 295 -6.33 6.98 -33.35
CA ARG A 295 -4.89 7.27 -33.48
C ARG A 295 -4.15 7.34 -32.16
N TYR A 296 -4.82 7.67 -31.04
CA TYR A 296 -4.10 8.06 -29.82
C TYR A 296 -4.26 7.16 -28.60
N SER A 297 -5.31 6.35 -28.43
CA SER A 297 -5.29 5.31 -27.39
C SER A 297 -6.41 4.30 -27.62
N VAL A 298 -6.19 3.10 -27.10
CA VAL A 298 -7.20 2.09 -26.80
C VAL A 298 -6.97 1.73 -25.35
N ASN A 299 -7.95 2.03 -24.51
CA ASN A 299 -7.90 1.62 -23.11
C ASN A 299 -8.59 0.27 -22.98
N ASN A 300 -9.42 0.11 -21.98
CA ASN A 300 -10.04 -1.15 -21.66
C ASN A 300 -11.12 -1.54 -22.67
N VAL A 301 -11.19 -2.83 -22.93
CA VAL A 301 -12.23 -3.46 -23.75
C VAL A 301 -13.32 -3.99 -22.84
N ALA A 302 -14.57 -3.80 -23.24
CA ALA A 302 -15.71 -4.45 -22.64
C ALA A 302 -16.27 -5.51 -23.60
N LEU A 303 -16.78 -6.60 -23.03
CA LEU A 303 -17.32 -7.74 -23.76
C LEU A 303 -18.75 -8.00 -23.30
N ALA A 304 -19.66 -8.23 -24.23
CA ALA A 304 -21.02 -8.64 -23.93
C ALA A 304 -21.65 -9.36 -25.13
N ASP A 305 -22.44 -10.39 -24.87
CA ASP A 305 -23.28 -11.04 -25.88
C ASP A 305 -24.57 -10.23 -26.01
N ILE A 306 -24.61 -9.32 -26.99
CA ILE A 306 -25.70 -8.34 -27.11
C ILE A 306 -26.89 -8.87 -27.90
N ASN A 307 -26.70 -9.99 -28.59
CA ASN A 307 -27.69 -10.58 -29.50
C ASN A 307 -28.10 -12.01 -29.08
N GLY A 308 -27.56 -12.51 -27.97
CA GLY A 308 -27.88 -13.81 -27.38
C GLY A 308 -27.38 -15.00 -28.20
N ASN A 309 -26.34 -14.81 -29.01
CA ASN A 309 -25.82 -15.86 -29.90
C ASN A 309 -24.73 -16.72 -29.25
N GLY A 310 -24.32 -16.40 -28.02
CA GLY A 310 -23.26 -17.09 -27.27
C GLY A 310 -21.84 -16.58 -27.53
N LYS A 311 -21.66 -15.65 -28.47
CA LYS A 311 -20.41 -14.91 -28.70
C LYS A 311 -20.51 -13.53 -28.07
N MET A 312 -19.40 -13.07 -27.54
CA MET A 312 -19.27 -11.71 -27.03
C MET A 312 -18.90 -10.76 -28.16
N GLU A 313 -19.63 -9.67 -28.30
CA GLU A 313 -19.21 -8.50 -29.06
C GLU A 313 -18.18 -7.68 -28.28
N ILE A 314 -17.28 -7.03 -29.03
CA ILE A 314 -16.14 -6.29 -28.48
C ILE A 314 -16.45 -4.80 -28.53
N PHE A 315 -16.36 -4.11 -27.41
CA PHE A 315 -16.53 -2.66 -27.30
C PHE A 315 -15.26 -2.01 -26.79
N ALA A 316 -14.77 -1.00 -27.52
CA ALA A 316 -13.57 -0.26 -27.11
C ALA A 316 -13.74 1.23 -27.29
N THR A 317 -13.31 1.99 -26.28
CA THR A 317 -13.19 3.44 -26.35
C THR A 317 -11.83 3.84 -26.91
N GLY A 318 -11.83 4.92 -27.68
CA GLY A 318 -10.65 5.47 -28.30
C GLY A 318 -10.52 6.95 -28.06
N PHE A 319 -9.35 7.36 -27.58
CA PHE A 319 -8.98 8.77 -27.46
C PHE A 319 -8.57 9.34 -28.83
N GLY A 320 -9.09 10.53 -29.13
CA GLY A 320 -8.91 11.22 -30.41
C GLY A 320 -7.75 12.22 -30.48
N GLY A 321 -7.16 12.67 -29.38
CA GLY A 321 -5.99 13.58 -29.41
C GLY A 321 -6.21 14.88 -30.20
N ASN A 322 -6.59 15.95 -29.50
CA ASN A 322 -6.62 17.30 -30.06
C ASN A 322 -5.18 17.86 -30.23
N ASN A 323 -4.40 17.31 -31.17
CA ASN A 323 -3.12 17.88 -31.58
C ASN A 323 -3.36 19.09 -32.51
N PRO A 324 -2.88 20.30 -32.17
CA PRO A 324 -3.09 21.50 -32.98
C PRO A 324 -2.42 21.46 -34.37
N ASP A 325 -1.49 20.52 -34.60
CA ASP A 325 -0.77 20.37 -35.88
C ASP A 325 -1.39 19.29 -36.81
N ASP A 326 -2.48 18.64 -36.41
CA ASP A 326 -3.12 17.58 -37.21
C ASP A 326 -4.34 18.11 -37.99
N SER A 327 -4.31 17.99 -39.32
CA SER A 327 -5.41 18.40 -40.20
C SER A 327 -6.70 17.59 -39.97
N VAL A 328 -6.59 16.43 -39.32
CA VAL A 328 -7.71 15.61 -38.86
C VAL A 328 -7.69 15.61 -37.34
N LYS A 329 -8.56 16.39 -36.71
CA LYS A 329 -8.87 16.20 -35.29
C LYS A 329 -9.53 14.84 -35.15
N THR A 330 -8.77 13.79 -34.83
CA THR A 330 -9.42 12.51 -34.53
C THR A 330 -10.28 12.73 -33.30
N LYS A 331 -11.55 12.36 -33.38
CA LYS A 331 -12.52 12.58 -32.31
C LYS A 331 -12.51 11.36 -31.40
N SER A 332 -12.87 11.54 -30.14
CA SER A 332 -13.07 10.39 -29.26
C SER A 332 -14.23 9.55 -29.77
N LYS A 333 -14.08 8.22 -29.72
CA LYS A 333 -15.03 7.29 -30.34
C LYS A 333 -15.25 6.04 -29.49
N LEU A 334 -16.45 5.49 -29.58
CA LEU A 334 -16.76 4.11 -29.19
C LEU A 334 -16.84 3.28 -30.48
N PHE A 335 -16.23 2.11 -30.46
CA PHE A 335 -16.28 1.15 -31.56
C PHE A 335 -16.83 -0.18 -31.06
N ALA A 336 -17.57 -0.87 -31.93
CA ALA A 336 -18.13 -2.16 -31.64
C ALA A 336 -17.89 -3.15 -32.78
N TRP A 337 -17.33 -4.32 -32.45
CA TRP A 337 -17.02 -5.39 -33.39
C TRP A 337 -17.77 -6.66 -33.05
N GLU A 338 -18.12 -7.42 -34.09
CA GLU A 338 -18.68 -8.76 -34.00
C GLU A 338 -17.84 -9.73 -34.83
N TYR A 339 -17.76 -10.98 -34.39
CA TYR A 339 -17.19 -12.07 -35.18
C TYR A 339 -18.27 -12.74 -36.03
N GLY A 340 -17.98 -12.91 -37.32
CA GLY A 340 -18.91 -13.53 -38.25
C GLY A 340 -18.23 -14.16 -39.47
N VAL A 341 -19.07 -14.77 -40.30
CA VAL A 341 -18.67 -15.33 -41.60
C VAL A 341 -19.09 -14.35 -42.69
N PHE A 342 -18.11 -13.89 -43.47
CA PHE A 342 -18.33 -12.99 -44.59
C PHE A 342 -18.93 -13.72 -45.79
N GLY A 343 -19.50 -12.96 -46.74
CA GLY A 343 -20.17 -13.52 -47.93
C GLY A 343 -19.26 -14.32 -48.87
N ASP A 344 -17.93 -14.21 -48.72
CA ASP A 344 -16.93 -15.01 -49.43
C ASP A 344 -16.53 -16.31 -48.69
N GLY A 345 -17.15 -16.58 -47.54
CA GLY A 345 -16.90 -17.75 -46.70
C GLY A 345 -15.71 -17.61 -45.73
N THR A 346 -15.02 -16.47 -45.72
CA THR A 346 -13.99 -16.20 -44.71
C THR A 346 -14.63 -15.80 -43.39
N SER A 347 -13.95 -16.05 -42.26
CA SER A 347 -14.43 -15.66 -40.93
C SER A 347 -13.52 -14.59 -40.34
N GLY A 348 -14.08 -13.70 -39.53
CA GLY A 348 -13.32 -12.65 -38.86
C GLY A 348 -14.19 -11.57 -38.24
N PHE A 349 -13.52 -10.57 -37.69
CA PHE A 349 -14.18 -9.45 -37.03
C PHE A 349 -14.55 -8.34 -38.01
N SER A 350 -15.79 -7.85 -37.90
CA SER A 350 -16.27 -6.65 -38.58
C SER A 350 -16.72 -5.60 -37.58
N LEU A 351 -16.39 -4.34 -37.88
CA LEU A 351 -16.97 -3.20 -37.19
C LEU A 351 -18.43 -3.05 -37.62
N TYR A 352 -19.38 -3.31 -36.72
CA TYR A 352 -20.80 -3.15 -37.02
C TYR A 352 -21.31 -1.76 -36.64
N ALA A 353 -20.70 -1.10 -35.66
CA ALA A 353 -21.07 0.24 -35.23
C ALA A 353 -19.86 1.06 -34.73
N SER A 354 -19.95 2.38 -34.88
CA SER A 354 -19.07 3.31 -34.19
C SER A 354 -19.79 4.62 -33.90
N ARG A 355 -19.44 5.27 -32.78
CA ARG A 355 -20.02 6.55 -32.36
C ARG A 355 -18.92 7.56 -32.08
N VAL A 356 -19.16 8.80 -32.50
CA VAL A 356 -18.26 9.95 -32.30
C VAL A 356 -18.75 10.81 -31.15
N PHE A 357 -17.84 11.25 -30.28
CA PHE A 357 -18.09 12.18 -29.18
C PHE A 357 -17.31 13.48 -29.41
N GLU A 358 -17.96 14.45 -30.04
CA GLU A 358 -17.38 15.72 -30.50
C GLU A 358 -16.74 16.53 -29.37
N GLU A 359 -17.47 16.64 -28.25
CA GLU A 359 -17.11 17.52 -27.13
C GLU A 359 -16.29 16.82 -26.05
N THR A 360 -15.98 15.53 -26.22
CA THR A 360 -15.27 14.73 -25.21
C THR A 360 -13.82 14.55 -25.61
N PRO A 361 -12.90 15.38 -25.09
CA PRO A 361 -11.50 15.32 -25.49
C PRO A 361 -10.89 13.99 -25.08
N TYR A 362 -11.12 13.51 -23.85
CA TYR A 362 -10.57 12.27 -23.31
C TYR A 362 -11.71 11.28 -23.03
N LEU A 363 -11.78 10.20 -23.80
CA LEU A 363 -12.67 9.06 -23.55
C LEU A 363 -11.79 7.86 -23.22
N LEU A 364 -11.49 7.71 -21.93
CA LEU A 364 -10.53 6.71 -21.44
C LEU A 364 -11.18 5.60 -20.61
N ASN A 365 -12.43 5.80 -20.19
CA ASN A 365 -13.19 4.84 -19.43
C ASN A 365 -13.57 3.61 -20.27
N PRO A 366 -13.53 2.39 -19.71
CA PRO A 366 -14.19 1.26 -20.31
C PRO A 366 -15.69 1.50 -20.37
N PRO A 367 -16.37 1.06 -21.44
CA PRO A 367 -17.82 0.93 -21.42
C PRO A 367 -18.25 -0.03 -20.31
N ALA A 368 -19.33 0.28 -19.59
CA ALA A 368 -19.98 -0.65 -18.69
C ALA A 368 -21.20 -1.22 -19.39
N ILE A 369 -21.33 -2.54 -19.47
CA ILE A 369 -22.36 -3.19 -20.27
C ILE A 369 -23.19 -4.10 -19.37
N HIS A 370 -24.49 -3.87 -19.35
CA HIS A 370 -25.42 -4.63 -18.50
C HIS A 370 -26.85 -4.51 -19.03
N ASP A 371 -27.67 -5.53 -18.82
CA ASP A 371 -29.11 -5.47 -19.06
C ASP A 371 -29.77 -4.65 -17.94
N LEU A 372 -29.99 -3.36 -18.20
CA LEU A 372 -30.45 -2.41 -17.18
C LEU A 372 -31.97 -2.40 -17.06
N ASP A 373 -32.67 -2.75 -18.14
CA ASP A 373 -34.12 -2.78 -18.23
C ASP A 373 -34.73 -4.20 -18.13
N ASN A 374 -33.90 -5.22 -17.95
CA ASN A 374 -34.26 -6.64 -17.87
C ASN A 374 -34.98 -7.15 -19.13
N THR A 375 -34.68 -6.61 -20.31
CA THR A 375 -35.24 -7.08 -21.59
C THR A 375 -34.47 -8.25 -22.18
N GLY A 376 -33.29 -8.56 -21.63
CA GLY A 376 -32.35 -9.54 -22.15
C GLY A 376 -31.37 -9.00 -23.20
N ALA A 377 -31.54 -7.75 -23.63
CA ALA A 377 -30.58 -7.05 -24.48
C ALA A 377 -29.81 -6.04 -23.61
N PRO A 378 -28.48 -6.12 -23.52
CA PRO A 378 -27.74 -5.22 -22.63
C PRO A 378 -27.60 -3.80 -23.19
N GLU A 379 -27.59 -2.81 -22.32
CA GLU A 379 -27.25 -1.41 -22.59
C GLU A 379 -25.79 -1.13 -22.25
N ILE A 380 -25.29 0.00 -22.75
CA ILE A 380 -23.95 0.50 -22.45
C ILE A 380 -24.07 1.80 -21.64
N ALA A 381 -23.58 1.80 -20.40
CA ALA A 381 -23.32 3.03 -19.68
C ALA A 381 -21.91 3.53 -19.99
N LEU A 382 -21.81 4.77 -20.47
CA LEU A 382 -20.56 5.40 -20.83
C LEU A 382 -20.54 6.86 -20.37
N GLY A 383 -19.59 7.16 -19.49
CA GLY A 383 -19.28 8.52 -19.10
C GLY A 383 -18.59 9.28 -20.23
N VAL A 384 -19.06 10.50 -20.50
CA VAL A 384 -18.46 11.43 -21.45
C VAL A 384 -18.21 12.78 -20.76
N LYS A 385 -17.80 13.82 -21.49
CA LYS A 385 -17.69 15.16 -20.91
C LYS A 385 -19.08 15.60 -20.44
N ASN A 386 -19.18 16.01 -19.17
CA ASN A 386 -20.37 16.49 -18.48
C ASN A 386 -21.54 15.51 -18.30
N ASP A 387 -21.64 14.46 -19.11
CA ASP A 387 -22.81 13.58 -19.15
C ASP A 387 -22.45 12.12 -18.93
N LEU A 388 -23.34 11.40 -18.22
CA LEU A 388 -23.42 9.95 -18.30
C LEU A 388 -24.43 9.59 -19.40
N LEU A 389 -24.03 8.73 -20.34
CA LEU A 389 -24.91 8.24 -21.40
C LEU A 389 -25.26 6.77 -21.18
N VAL A 390 -26.52 6.41 -21.38
CA VAL A 390 -26.94 5.02 -21.59
C VAL A 390 -27.23 4.84 -23.07
N LEU A 391 -26.57 3.88 -23.69
CA LEU A 391 -26.61 3.64 -25.13
C LEU A 391 -27.20 2.28 -25.45
N ASN A 392 -27.92 2.21 -26.55
CA ASN A 392 -28.32 0.95 -27.16
C ASN A 392 -27.07 0.23 -27.69
N SER A 393 -26.82 -1.00 -27.26
CA SER A 393 -25.58 -1.73 -27.60
C SER A 393 -25.43 -2.11 -29.08
N GLN A 394 -26.55 -2.28 -29.79
CA GLN A 394 -26.57 -2.63 -31.22
C GLN A 394 -26.33 -1.42 -32.14
N THR A 395 -26.89 -0.26 -31.79
CA THR A 395 -26.88 0.94 -32.65
C THR A 395 -25.96 2.04 -32.14
N LEU A 396 -25.53 1.95 -30.89
CA LEU A 396 -24.81 2.98 -30.11
C LEU A 396 -25.57 4.30 -29.97
N GLN A 397 -26.87 4.34 -30.28
CA GLN A 397 -27.72 5.52 -30.08
C GLN A 397 -27.98 5.74 -28.59
N THR A 398 -28.12 7.01 -28.18
CA THR A 398 -28.48 7.34 -26.79
C THR A 398 -29.91 6.90 -26.54
N LEU A 399 -30.11 6.18 -25.44
CA LEU A 399 -31.42 5.85 -24.89
C LEU A 399 -31.79 6.88 -23.84
N SER A 400 -30.90 7.12 -22.88
CA SER A 400 -31.07 8.10 -21.81
C SER A 400 -29.74 8.78 -21.47
N SER A 401 -29.81 9.94 -20.80
CA SER A 401 -28.61 10.67 -20.38
C SER A 401 -28.84 11.48 -19.11
N TYR A 402 -27.80 11.58 -18.28
CA TYR A 402 -27.79 12.40 -17.09
C TYR A 402 -26.65 13.41 -17.11
N THR A 403 -26.96 14.69 -16.97
CA THR A 403 -25.95 15.76 -16.92
C THR A 403 -25.46 15.98 -15.50
N CYS A 404 -24.17 15.74 -15.29
CA CYS A 404 -23.48 15.84 -14.00
C CYS A 404 -22.90 17.23 -13.73
N GLY A 405 -23.04 18.18 -14.67
CA GLY A 405 -22.39 19.49 -14.61
C GLY A 405 -21.04 19.52 -15.33
N GLU A 406 -20.22 20.54 -15.10
CA GLU A 406 -18.89 20.63 -15.70
C GLU A 406 -17.95 19.59 -15.06
N GLY A 407 -17.36 18.71 -15.88
CA GLY A 407 -16.44 17.67 -15.41
C GLY A 407 -16.23 16.55 -16.43
N VAL A 408 -15.35 15.60 -16.11
CA VAL A 408 -15.11 14.40 -16.94
C VAL A 408 -15.37 13.15 -16.10
N ILE A 409 -16.18 12.23 -16.64
CA ILE A 409 -16.34 10.90 -16.06
C ILE A 409 -15.24 10.01 -16.64
N SER A 410 -14.21 9.75 -15.85
CA SER A 410 -13.02 8.97 -16.23
C SER A 410 -13.07 7.51 -15.76
N CYS A 411 -14.02 7.16 -14.90
CA CYS A 411 -14.19 5.81 -14.36
C CYS A 411 -15.17 4.95 -15.18
N GLN A 412 -15.10 3.63 -14.97
CA GLN A 412 -16.17 2.73 -15.38
C GLN A 412 -17.39 2.92 -14.48
N THR A 413 -18.59 2.88 -15.04
CA THR A 413 -19.83 2.88 -14.24
C THR A 413 -20.01 1.50 -13.62
N SER A 414 -20.32 1.46 -12.33
CA SER A 414 -20.69 0.23 -11.62
C SER A 414 -22.21 0.15 -11.50
N PHE A 415 -22.74 -1.07 -11.54
CA PHE A 415 -24.16 -1.35 -11.41
C PHE A 415 -24.43 -2.18 -10.17
N GLY A 416 -25.54 -1.90 -9.49
CA GLY A 416 -26.03 -2.73 -8.40
C GLY A 416 -27.37 -2.23 -7.88
N ASP A 417 -28.22 -3.12 -7.39
CA ASP A 417 -29.44 -2.76 -6.68
C ASP A 417 -29.07 -2.44 -5.22
N LEU A 418 -28.85 -1.16 -4.90
CA LEU A 418 -28.32 -0.73 -3.60
C LEU A 418 -29.42 -0.66 -2.53
N ASP A 419 -30.67 -0.44 -2.93
CA ASP A 419 -31.81 -0.31 -2.02
C ASP A 419 -32.75 -1.52 -2.01
N ASN A 420 -32.45 -2.55 -2.81
CA ASN A 420 -33.19 -3.81 -2.97
C ASN A 420 -34.61 -3.62 -3.53
N ASP A 421 -34.79 -2.68 -4.45
CA ASP A 421 -36.07 -2.44 -5.11
C ASP A 421 -36.25 -3.20 -6.44
N GLY A 422 -35.21 -3.93 -6.87
CA GLY A 422 -35.20 -4.75 -8.08
C GLY A 422 -34.76 -4.00 -9.34
N GLU A 423 -34.38 -2.74 -9.22
CA GLU A 423 -33.82 -1.92 -10.30
C GLU A 423 -32.32 -1.64 -10.07
N TYR A 424 -31.58 -1.39 -11.14
CA TYR A 424 -30.16 -1.09 -11.02
C TYR A 424 -29.91 0.39 -10.68
N ASP A 425 -29.05 0.62 -9.69
CA ASP A 425 -28.37 1.90 -9.48
C ASP A 425 -27.06 1.95 -10.26
N LEU A 426 -26.76 3.12 -10.80
CA LEU A 426 -25.54 3.47 -11.51
C LEU A 426 -24.65 4.29 -10.58
N VAL A 427 -23.45 3.77 -10.30
CA VAL A 427 -22.46 4.39 -9.41
C VAL A 427 -21.21 4.76 -10.20
N PHE A 428 -20.82 6.04 -10.14
CA PHE A 428 -19.66 6.55 -10.86
C PHE A 428 -19.13 7.84 -10.22
N THR A 429 -17.93 8.25 -10.61
CA THR A 429 -17.27 9.46 -10.12
C THR A 429 -16.97 10.44 -11.26
N THR A 430 -17.08 11.73 -10.98
CA THR A 430 -16.63 12.80 -11.88
C THR A 430 -15.37 13.46 -11.31
N ASP A 431 -14.37 13.63 -12.17
CA ASP A 431 -13.22 14.48 -11.89
C ASP A 431 -13.62 15.94 -12.19
N GLY A 432 -13.57 16.78 -11.16
CA GLY A 432 -13.70 18.22 -11.28
C GLY A 432 -12.40 18.89 -11.71
N ASP A 433 -12.42 20.21 -11.83
CA ASP A 433 -11.22 21.03 -12.05
C ASP A 433 -10.89 21.89 -10.82
N SER A 434 -10.06 22.93 -10.97
CA SER A 434 -9.72 23.83 -9.85
C SER A 434 -10.91 24.61 -9.28
N THR A 435 -12.08 24.52 -9.91
CA THR A 435 -13.31 25.24 -9.54
C THR A 435 -14.47 24.32 -9.15
N ILE A 436 -14.33 23.00 -9.32
CA ILE A 436 -15.40 22.01 -9.10
C ILE A 436 -14.85 20.84 -8.30
N ASP A 437 -15.59 20.42 -7.28
CA ASP A 437 -15.21 19.28 -6.44
C ASP A 437 -15.41 17.94 -7.18
N ASN A 438 -14.51 16.99 -6.92
CA ASN A 438 -14.72 15.60 -7.33
C ASN A 438 -15.99 15.07 -6.64
N THR A 439 -16.85 14.42 -7.41
CA THR A 439 -18.19 14.02 -6.94
C THR A 439 -18.42 12.52 -7.18
N LEU A 440 -19.00 11.85 -6.19
CA LEU A 440 -19.55 10.50 -6.31
C LEU A 440 -21.05 10.61 -6.61
N TRP A 441 -21.48 9.93 -7.66
CA TRP A 441 -22.86 9.89 -8.11
C TRP A 441 -23.45 8.50 -7.87
N VAL A 442 -24.71 8.49 -7.45
CA VAL A 442 -25.57 7.30 -7.39
C VAL A 442 -26.89 7.70 -8.02
N LEU A 443 -27.24 7.06 -9.14
CA LEU A 443 -28.46 7.34 -9.90
C LEU A 443 -29.25 6.06 -10.06
N LYS A 444 -30.54 6.12 -9.75
CA LYS A 444 -31.45 5.03 -10.12
C LYS A 444 -31.70 5.05 -11.62
N TYR A 445 -31.62 3.90 -12.30
CA TYR A 445 -31.75 3.85 -13.76
C TYR A 445 -33.09 4.43 -14.25
N SER A 446 -34.21 4.13 -13.58
CA SER A 446 -35.55 4.65 -13.92
C SER A 446 -35.68 6.17 -13.87
N ASP A 447 -34.80 6.83 -13.12
CA ASP A 447 -34.86 8.27 -12.88
C ASP A 447 -34.06 9.05 -13.95
N ILE A 448 -33.31 8.34 -14.80
CA ILE A 448 -32.54 8.94 -15.90
C ILE A 448 -33.49 9.26 -17.05
N PRO A 449 -33.64 10.54 -17.46
CA PRO A 449 -34.58 10.92 -18.50
C PRO A 449 -34.29 10.23 -19.85
N ASP A 450 -35.33 9.67 -20.45
CA ASP A 450 -35.31 9.14 -21.81
C ASP A 450 -35.06 10.27 -22.82
N SER A 451 -34.10 10.05 -23.71
CA SER A 451 -33.77 10.97 -24.80
C SER A 451 -34.85 11.07 -25.88
N TYR A 452 -35.85 10.18 -25.87
CA TYR A 452 -37.01 10.23 -26.77
C TYR A 452 -38.18 11.10 -26.26
N ASN A 453 -38.09 11.64 -25.04
CA ASN A 453 -39.13 12.49 -24.43
C ASN A 453 -38.72 13.97 -24.28
N LEU A 454 -37.71 14.44 -25.04
CA LEU A 454 -37.29 15.85 -25.11
C LEU A 454 -37.54 16.49 -26.48
#